data_AF-A0A521WU69-F1
#
_entry.id   AF-A0A521WU69-F1
#
_cell.length_a   1.000
_cell.length_b   1.000
_cell.length_c   1.000
_cell.angle_alpha   90.00
_cell.angle_beta   90.00
_cell.angle_gamma   90.00
#
_symmetry.space_group_name_H-M   'P 1'
#
loop_
_entity.id
_entity.type
_entity.pdbx_description
1 polymer ?
#
loop_
_entity_poly.entity_id
_entity_poly.type
_entity_poly.pdbx_seq_one_letter_code
_entity_poly.pdbx_strand_id
1 'polypeptide(L)'
;MKIKAKVDCNDKEYITDEVDISPITQEQISHYCTDEYLDIFQNKHRVPDVWRYIVEVRNADIKIIPINKTVTLSDFNDRPAADAEGKKNILLILESPHKSEYKHDKKNFTLTPKAPAQGYTGRNIESFIGDILKKIPDLAKGSYNLVIFNP
;
A
#
# COMPACT_ATOMS: atom_id res chain seq x y z
N MET A 1 -5.20 -14.02 -13.81
CA MET A 1 -6.05 -13.16 -14.65
C MET A 1 -5.22 -11.94 -15.04
N LYS A 2 -4.95 -11.70 -16.34
CA LYS A 2 -4.24 -10.49 -16.80
C LYS A 2 -5.31 -9.41 -17.03
N ILE A 3 -5.32 -8.36 -16.22
CA ILE A 3 -6.18 -7.20 -16.48
C ILE A 3 -5.50 -6.41 -17.59
N LYS A 4 -6.18 -6.31 -18.74
CA LYS A 4 -5.70 -5.57 -19.91
C LYS A 4 -6.48 -4.26 -19.98
N ALA A 5 -5.85 -3.15 -19.62
CA ALA A 5 -6.38 -1.82 -19.90
C ALA A 5 -5.85 -1.38 -21.26
N LYS A 6 -6.74 -1.17 -22.23
CA LYS A 6 -6.37 -0.57 -23.52
C LYS A 6 -6.09 0.91 -23.26
N VAL A 7 -4.87 1.35 -23.53
CA VAL A 7 -4.44 2.73 -23.30
C VAL A 7 -3.95 3.30 -24.63
N ASP A 8 -4.42 4.49 -25.01
CA ASP A 8 -3.87 5.17 -26.18
C ASP A 8 -2.47 5.70 -25.84
N CYS A 9 -1.45 4.92 -26.22
CA CYS A 9 -0.05 5.23 -25.93
C CYS A 9 0.52 6.35 -26.83
N ASN A 10 -0.29 6.90 -27.76
CA ASN A 10 0.11 7.98 -28.66
C ASN A 10 -0.32 9.37 -28.20
N ASP A 11 -1.08 9.49 -27.11
CA ASP A 11 -1.47 10.78 -26.56
C ASP A 11 -0.26 11.51 -25.98
N LYS A 12 0.02 12.69 -26.53
CA LYS A 12 1.17 13.53 -26.16
C LYS A 12 0.99 14.31 -24.86
N GLU A 13 -0.19 14.26 -24.24
CA GLU A 13 -0.50 15.00 -23.01
C GLU A 13 -1.45 14.21 -22.11
N TYR A 14 -0.91 13.54 -21.09
CA TYR A 14 -1.70 13.16 -19.92
C TYR A 14 -1.72 14.35 -18.95
N ILE A 15 -2.78 15.15 -19.00
CA ILE A 15 -3.13 16.13 -17.97
C ILE A 15 -4.14 15.46 -17.04
N THR A 16 -3.79 15.26 -15.77
CA THR A 16 -4.76 14.95 -14.71
C THR A 16 -4.70 16.07 -13.68
N ASP A 17 -5.86 16.60 -13.33
CA ASP A 17 -6.00 17.71 -12.40
C ASP A 17 -5.54 17.35 -10.98
N GLU A 18 -4.61 18.17 -10.49
CA GLU A 18 -4.16 18.41 -9.12
C GLU A 18 -3.42 17.31 -8.31
N VAL A 19 -2.41 17.79 -7.55
CA VAL A 19 -1.51 17.13 -6.58
C VAL A 19 -0.20 16.53 -7.15
N ASP A 20 0.88 17.35 -7.11
CA ASP A 20 2.29 17.04 -7.44
C ASP A 20 2.51 15.79 -8.32
N ILE A 21 2.17 16.05 -9.58
CA ILE A 21 2.08 15.19 -10.76
C ILE A 21 3.37 15.23 -11.59
N SER A 22 4.53 14.86 -11.02
CA SER A 22 5.70 14.63 -11.90
C SER A 22 5.26 13.68 -13.01
N PRO A 23 5.18 14.12 -14.28
CA PRO A 23 4.50 13.35 -15.32
C PRO A 23 5.18 12.00 -15.45
N ILE A 24 4.40 10.92 -15.63
CA ILE A 24 4.95 9.76 -16.32
C ILE A 24 5.44 10.28 -17.67
N THR A 25 6.73 10.19 -17.94
CA THR A 25 7.31 10.75 -19.16
C THR A 25 6.83 9.94 -20.37
N GLN A 26 6.79 10.54 -21.55
CA GLN A 26 6.47 9.80 -22.79
C GLN A 26 7.36 8.56 -22.98
N GLU A 27 8.61 8.64 -22.52
CA GLU A 27 9.57 7.55 -22.52
C GLU A 27 9.14 6.40 -21.58
N GLN A 28 8.62 6.73 -20.39
CA GLN A 28 8.03 5.76 -19.47
C GLN A 28 6.75 5.13 -20.02
N ILE A 29 5.86 5.92 -20.64
CA ILE A 29 4.65 5.39 -21.31
C ILE A 29 5.06 4.38 -22.37
N SER A 30 6.00 4.76 -23.25
CA SER A 30 6.50 3.89 -24.33
C SER A 30 7.14 2.61 -23.80
N HIS A 31 7.82 2.67 -22.65
CA HIS A 31 8.44 1.50 -22.01
C HIS A 31 7.41 0.52 -21.43
N TYR A 32 6.34 1.02 -20.82
CA TYR A 32 5.28 0.18 -20.26
C TYR A 32 4.23 -0.25 -21.28
N CYS A 33 4.14 0.43 -22.42
CA CYS A 33 3.19 0.07 -23.47
C CYS A 33 3.67 -1.15 -24.26
N THR A 34 2.87 -2.22 -24.22
CA THR A 34 3.07 -3.43 -25.03
C THR A 34 1.83 -3.65 -25.89
N ASP A 35 1.99 -3.65 -27.21
CA ASP A 35 0.92 -3.96 -28.17
C ASP A 35 -0.46 -3.30 -27.83
N GLU A 36 -0.48 -1.98 -27.56
CA GLU A 36 -1.64 -1.15 -27.15
C GLU A 36 -2.11 -1.22 -25.67
N TYR A 37 -1.35 -1.87 -24.78
CA TYR A 37 -1.72 -2.03 -23.36
C TYR A 37 -0.64 -1.54 -22.42
N LEU A 38 -1.04 -0.94 -21.30
CA LEU A 38 -0.12 -0.53 -20.25
C LEU A 38 0.21 -1.72 -19.32
N ASP A 39 1.49 -2.11 -19.30
CA ASP A 39 1.99 -3.29 -18.58
C ASP A 39 2.22 -3.06 -17.07
N ILE A 40 1.49 -2.12 -16.46
CA ILE A 40 1.61 -1.81 -15.03
C ILE A 40 0.67 -2.64 -14.15
N PHE A 41 -0.42 -3.19 -14.71
CA PHE A 41 -1.39 -4.02 -13.96
C PHE A 41 -0.96 -5.49 -13.86
N GLN A 42 0.34 -5.71 -13.66
CA GLN A 42 0.93 -7.03 -13.47
C GLN A 42 1.19 -7.31 -11.99
N ASN A 43 1.14 -8.58 -11.60
CA ASN A 43 1.42 -9.00 -10.22
C ASN A 43 2.81 -8.54 -9.73
N LYS A 44 3.79 -8.37 -10.63
CA LYS A 44 5.13 -7.85 -10.31
C LYS A 44 5.13 -6.41 -9.80
N HIS A 45 4.07 -5.65 -10.10
CA HIS A 45 3.88 -4.27 -9.66
C HIS A 45 2.87 -4.15 -8.51
N ARG A 46 2.29 -5.26 -8.04
CA ARG A 46 1.37 -5.22 -6.92
C ARG A 46 2.10 -4.82 -5.64
N VAL A 47 1.59 -3.82 -4.92
CA VAL A 47 2.06 -3.50 -3.58
C VAL A 47 1.70 -4.66 -2.64
N PRO A 48 2.66 -5.29 -1.96
CA PRO A 48 2.39 -6.46 -1.13
C PRO A 48 1.70 -6.06 0.16
N ASP A 49 0.67 -6.80 0.58
CA ASP A 49 -0.03 -6.55 1.84
C ASP A 49 0.87 -6.86 3.05
N VAL A 50 0.72 -6.07 4.12
CA VAL A 50 1.60 -6.17 5.28
C VAL A 50 0.84 -6.20 6.59
N TRP A 51 1.42 -6.89 7.57
CA TRP A 51 1.12 -6.73 8.98
C TRP A 51 2.09 -5.69 9.55
N ARG A 52 1.57 -4.61 10.16
CA ARG A 52 2.40 -3.50 10.67
C ARG A 52 2.49 -3.42 12.19
N TYR A 53 1.38 -3.66 12.88
CA TYR A 53 1.29 -3.51 14.33
C TYR A 53 0.55 -4.66 14.99
N ILE A 54 0.83 -4.88 16.26
CA ILE A 54 -0.10 -5.56 17.17
C ILE A 54 -0.96 -4.49 17.83
N VAL A 55 -2.26 -4.72 17.87
CA VAL A 55 -3.25 -3.89 18.55
C VAL A 55 -3.78 -4.66 19.75
N GLU A 56 -3.49 -4.16 20.94
CA GLU A 56 -4.09 -4.69 22.17
C GLU A 56 -5.29 -3.85 22.57
N VAL A 57 -6.44 -4.51 22.69
CA VAL A 57 -7.71 -3.92 23.12
C VAL A 57 -7.96 -4.34 24.56
N ARG A 58 -7.94 -3.38 25.49
CA ARG A 58 -8.17 -3.59 26.92
C ARG A 58 -9.19 -2.59 27.44
N ASN A 59 -10.42 -3.04 27.74
CA ASN A 59 -11.51 -2.15 28.17
C ASN A 59 -11.66 -0.97 27.18
N ALA A 60 -11.40 0.26 27.61
CA ALA A 60 -11.45 1.48 26.78
C ALA A 60 -10.07 1.90 26.20
N ASP A 61 -9.00 1.17 26.53
CA ASP A 61 -7.65 1.45 26.07
C ASP A 61 -7.27 0.61 24.84
N ILE A 62 -6.64 1.28 23.89
CA ILE A 62 -6.05 0.69 22.69
C ILE A 62 -4.56 0.97 22.73
N LYS A 63 -3.75 -0.09 22.70
CA LYS A 63 -2.29 0.01 22.62
C LYS A 63 -1.82 -0.49 21.26
N ILE A 64 -1.07 0.35 20.55
CA ILE A 64 -0.42 0.00 19.29
C ILE A 64 1.02 -0.39 19.59
N ILE A 65 1.43 -1.57 19.13
CA ILE A 65 2.73 -2.16 19.44
C ILE A 65 3.45 -2.43 18.11
N PRO A 66 4.66 -1.87 17.90
CA PRO A 66 5.46 -2.19 16.72
C PRO A 66 5.92 -3.65 16.78
N ILE A 67 6.06 -4.25 15.60
CA ILE A 67 6.57 -5.62 15.45
C ILE A 67 8.01 -5.60 14.93
N ASN A 68 8.63 -6.77 14.79
CA ASN A 68 9.95 -6.87 14.16
C ASN A 68 9.80 -6.86 12.64
N LYS A 69 10.59 -6.01 11.97
CA LYS A 69 10.61 -5.85 10.52
C LYS A 69 11.15 -7.10 9.82
N THR A 70 10.44 -7.57 8.79
CA THR A 70 10.93 -8.60 7.86
C THR A 70 10.76 -8.21 6.39
N VAL A 71 9.93 -7.21 6.08
CA VAL A 71 9.78 -6.67 4.71
C VAL A 71 10.92 -5.69 4.41
N THR A 72 11.81 -6.06 3.49
CA THR A 72 13.05 -5.32 3.19
C THR A 72 12.81 -3.89 2.70
N LEU A 73 11.82 -3.70 1.82
CA LEU A 73 11.57 -2.40 1.16
C LEU A 73 10.53 -1.53 1.88
N SER A 74 10.09 -1.89 3.09
CA SER A 74 9.21 -1.03 3.89
C SER A 74 10.02 0.03 4.66
N ASP A 75 9.45 1.21 4.86
CA ASP A 75 9.97 2.23 5.78
C ASP A 75 9.51 1.98 7.23
N PHE A 76 8.54 1.09 7.42
CA PHE A 76 8.01 0.69 8.72
C PHE A 76 8.51 -0.69 9.13
N ASN A 77 8.21 -1.09 10.35
CA ASN A 77 8.53 -2.43 10.85
C ASN A 77 7.52 -3.48 10.35
N ASP A 78 7.33 -3.55 9.04
CA ASP A 78 6.34 -4.43 8.43
C ASP A 78 6.80 -5.88 8.36
N ARG A 79 5.82 -6.78 8.45
CA ARG A 79 5.92 -8.21 8.11
C ARG A 79 4.95 -8.54 6.96
N PRO A 80 5.18 -9.60 6.18
CA PRO A 80 4.21 -10.09 5.21
C PRO A 80 2.85 -10.34 5.88
N ALA A 81 1.74 -9.97 5.23
CA ALA A 81 0.39 -10.25 5.75
C ALA A 81 0.15 -11.75 5.99
N ALA A 82 0.79 -12.62 5.21
CA ALA A 82 0.74 -14.08 5.39
C ALA A 82 1.17 -14.53 6.81
N ASP A 83 2.08 -13.80 7.47
CA ASP A 83 2.51 -14.10 8.84
C ASP A 83 1.37 -13.92 9.87
N ALA A 84 0.30 -13.22 9.50
CA ALA A 84 -0.89 -12.96 10.31
C ALA A 84 -2.07 -13.90 9.98
N GLU A 85 -1.93 -14.85 9.05
CA GLU A 85 -2.98 -15.81 8.73
C GLU A 85 -3.33 -16.70 9.92
N GLY A 86 -4.61 -17.06 10.03
CA GLY A 86 -5.13 -17.88 11.14
C GLY A 86 -5.17 -17.19 12.50
N LYS A 87 -4.84 -15.89 12.57
CA LYS A 87 -4.88 -15.09 13.80
C LYS A 87 -6.03 -14.09 13.77
N LYS A 88 -6.30 -13.47 14.92
CA LYS A 88 -7.25 -12.35 15.01
C LYS A 88 -6.63 -11.12 14.33
N ASN A 89 -7.32 -10.57 13.34
CA ASN A 89 -6.81 -9.49 12.52
C ASN A 89 -7.80 -8.32 12.49
N ILE A 90 -7.26 -7.11 12.45
CA ILE A 90 -7.96 -5.89 12.03
C ILE A 90 -7.44 -5.58 10.63
N LEU A 91 -8.34 -5.48 9.65
CA LEU A 91 -7.98 -5.20 8.26
C LEU A 91 -8.21 -3.72 7.96
N LEU A 92 -7.14 -3.02 7.62
CA LEU A 92 -7.19 -1.66 7.06
C LEU A 92 -7.07 -1.78 5.54
N ILE A 93 -8.19 -1.55 4.84
CA ILE A 93 -8.24 -1.56 3.38
C ILE A 93 -8.00 -0.14 2.88
N LEU A 94 -6.97 0.04 2.07
CA LEU A 94 -6.68 1.30 1.39
C LEU A 94 -7.47 1.41 0.08
N GLU A 95 -7.59 2.62 -0.45
CA GLU A 95 -8.30 2.85 -1.71
C GLU A 95 -7.51 2.35 -2.92
N SER A 96 -6.23 2.73 -3.01
CA SER A 96 -5.36 2.37 -4.13
C SER A 96 -3.89 2.59 -3.78
N PRO A 97 -2.96 2.00 -4.56
CA PRO A 97 -1.55 2.27 -4.40
C PRO A 97 -1.14 3.71 -4.73
N HIS A 98 -0.24 4.26 -3.92
CA HIS A 98 0.31 5.60 -4.09
C HIS A 98 1.78 5.56 -4.54
N LYS A 99 2.26 6.60 -5.27
CA LYS A 99 3.65 6.69 -5.78
C LYS A 99 4.73 6.42 -4.71
N SER A 100 4.48 6.80 -3.46
CA SER A 100 5.40 6.57 -2.33
C SER A 100 5.64 5.10 -2.00
N GLU A 101 4.79 4.21 -2.49
CA GLU A 101 4.85 2.77 -2.27
C GLU A 101 5.68 2.05 -3.35
N TYR A 102 6.30 2.84 -4.24
CA TYR A 102 7.15 2.33 -5.30
C TYR A 102 8.53 2.97 -5.23
N LYS A 103 9.55 2.15 -5.44
CA LYS A 103 10.90 2.61 -5.76
C LYS A 103 11.01 2.69 -7.28
N HIS A 104 11.22 3.89 -7.79
CA HIS A 104 11.42 4.14 -9.21
C HIS A 104 12.91 4.09 -9.55
N ASP A 105 13.29 3.21 -10.47
CA ASP A 105 14.57 3.29 -11.17
C ASP A 105 14.36 4.01 -12.50
N LYS A 106 14.80 5.26 -12.57
CA LYS A 106 14.66 6.09 -13.78
C LYS A 106 15.53 5.61 -14.94
N LYS A 107 16.63 4.88 -14.69
CA LYS A 107 17.54 4.43 -15.75
C LYS A 107 17.00 3.21 -16.48
N ASN A 108 16.43 2.28 -15.70
CA ASN A 108 15.90 1.02 -16.23
C ASN A 108 14.38 1.04 -16.39
N PHE A 109 13.74 2.19 -16.10
CA PHE A 109 12.28 2.35 -16.10
C PHE A 109 11.56 1.25 -15.32
N THR A 110 12.09 0.87 -14.14
CA THR A 110 11.47 -0.16 -13.31
C THR A 110 10.77 0.43 -12.09
N LEU A 111 9.61 -0.16 -11.78
CA LEU A 111 8.81 0.09 -10.58
C LEU A 111 8.92 -1.11 -9.66
N THR A 112 9.66 -0.95 -8.56
CA THR A 112 9.72 -1.98 -7.51
C THR A 112 8.75 -1.63 -6.39
N PRO A 113 7.74 -2.46 -6.10
CA PRO A 113 6.83 -2.19 -5.00
C PRO A 113 7.55 -2.31 -3.65
N LYS A 114 7.15 -1.47 -2.70
CA LYS A 114 7.64 -1.44 -1.32
C LYS A 114 6.68 -2.24 -0.41
N ALA A 115 5.79 -1.52 0.25
CA ALA A 115 4.74 -1.96 1.15
C ALA A 115 3.64 -0.88 1.07
N PRO A 116 2.43 -1.08 1.62
CA PRO A 116 1.36 -0.10 1.57
C PRO A 116 1.59 1.03 2.58
N ALA A 117 0.90 2.14 2.37
CA ALA A 117 0.91 3.33 3.19
C ALA A 117 2.34 3.72 3.59
N GLN A 118 3.21 3.99 2.61
CA GLN A 118 4.60 4.44 2.81
C GLN A 118 4.74 5.96 2.84
N GLY A 119 3.69 6.66 2.40
CA GLY A 119 3.62 8.12 2.35
C GLY A 119 3.23 8.77 3.68
N TYR A 120 2.77 10.02 3.59
CA TYR A 120 2.32 10.79 4.74
C TYR A 120 1.19 10.08 5.52
N THR A 121 0.20 9.54 4.81
CA THR A 121 -0.90 8.76 5.40
C THR A 121 -0.39 7.63 6.28
N GLY A 122 0.64 6.90 5.81
CA GLY A 122 1.26 5.80 6.54
C GLY A 122 1.82 6.17 7.90
N ARG A 123 2.48 7.34 7.98
CA ARG A 123 3.10 7.83 9.22
C ARG A 123 2.07 8.16 10.29
N ASN A 124 0.85 8.44 9.88
CA ASN A 124 -0.23 8.85 10.77
C ASN A 124 -1.13 7.68 11.20
N ILE A 125 -0.96 6.48 10.65
CA ILE A 125 -1.79 5.32 10.98
C ILE A 125 -1.73 5.03 12.48
N GLU A 126 -0.53 4.99 13.08
CA GLU A 126 -0.37 4.74 14.51
C GLU A 126 -1.12 5.75 15.38
N SER A 127 -1.07 7.03 14.99
CA SER A 127 -1.70 8.13 15.74
C SER A 127 -3.23 8.09 15.68
N PHE A 128 -3.82 7.66 14.57
CA PHE A 128 -5.28 7.71 14.37
C PHE A 128 -5.99 6.38 14.61
N ILE A 129 -5.33 5.25 14.38
CA ILE A 129 -6.00 3.95 14.42
C ILE A 129 -6.55 3.66 15.82
N GLY A 130 -5.85 4.07 16.87
CA GLY A 130 -6.33 3.92 18.25
C GLY A 130 -7.65 4.65 18.50
N ASP A 131 -7.76 5.89 18.04
CA ASP A 131 -8.96 6.71 18.22
C ASP A 131 -10.14 6.22 17.38
N ILE A 132 -9.87 5.68 16.19
CA ILE A 132 -10.89 5.03 15.36
C ILE A 132 -11.43 3.78 16.08
N LEU A 133 -10.53 2.92 16.57
CA LEU A 133 -10.92 1.67 17.21
C LEU A 133 -11.69 1.89 18.52
N LYS A 134 -11.38 2.94 19.28
CA LYS A 134 -12.14 3.32 20.49
C LYS A 134 -13.60 3.68 20.20
N LYS A 135 -13.94 4.09 18.97
CA LYS A 135 -15.30 4.45 18.57
C LYS A 135 -16.14 3.23 18.18
N ILE A 136 -15.56 2.03 18.14
CA ILE A 136 -16.28 0.79 17.83
C ILE A 136 -16.83 0.22 19.15
N PRO A 137 -18.15 0.31 19.41
CA PRO A 137 -18.73 0.02 20.72
C PRO A 137 -18.54 -1.44 21.17
N ASP A 138 -18.47 -2.38 20.22
CA ASP A 138 -18.36 -3.82 20.50
C ASP A 138 -17.01 -4.41 20.07
N LEU A 139 -15.95 -3.61 20.05
CA LEU A 139 -14.62 -4.14 19.75
C LEU A 139 -14.17 -5.09 20.88
N ALA A 140 -14.21 -6.39 20.59
CA ALA A 140 -13.90 -7.41 21.58
C ALA A 140 -12.46 -7.25 22.11
N LYS A 141 -12.29 -7.47 23.42
CA LYS A 141 -10.97 -7.44 24.06
C LYS A 141 -10.08 -8.53 23.48
N GLY A 142 -8.79 -8.23 23.36
CA GLY A 142 -7.83 -9.19 22.83
C GLY A 142 -6.65 -8.52 22.13
N SER A 143 -5.83 -9.36 21.52
CA SER A 143 -4.71 -8.95 20.69
C SER A 143 -5.04 -9.24 19.23
N TYR A 144 -4.84 -8.25 18.38
CA TYR A 144 -5.12 -8.29 16.95
C TYR A 144 -3.88 -7.89 16.16
N ASN A 145 -3.68 -8.48 14.99
CA ASN A 145 -2.69 -7.98 14.04
C ASN A 145 -3.36 -6.91 13.15
N LEU A 146 -2.75 -5.73 13.04
CA LEU A 146 -3.18 -4.74 12.05
C LEU A 146 -2.57 -5.09 10.70
N VAL A 147 -3.41 -5.61 9.81
CA VAL A 147 -3.06 -5.91 8.42
C VAL A 147 -3.51 -4.75 7.55
N ILE A 148 -2.60 -4.21 6.74
CA ILE A 148 -2.85 -3.13 5.79
C ILE A 148 -2.85 -3.76 4.40
N PHE A 149 -3.97 -3.60 3.71
CA PHE A 149 -4.21 -4.19 2.39
C PHE A 149 -4.31 -3.08 1.34
N ASN A 150 -3.69 -3.32 0.19
CA ASN A 150 -3.80 -2.44 -0.97
C ASN A 150 -4.49 -3.20 -2.13
N PRO A 151 -5.72 -2.83 -2.50
CA PRO A 151 -6.48 -3.52 -3.54
C PRO A 151 -5.90 -3.35 -4.95
#